data_AF-A0A3D1E944-F1
#
_entry.id   AF-A0A3D1E944-F1
#
_cell.length_a   1.000
_cell.length_b   1.000
_cell.length_c   1.000
_cell.angle_alpha   90.00
_cell.angle_beta   90.00
_cell.angle_gamma   90.00
#
_symmetry.space_group_name_H-M   'P 1'
#
loop_
_entity.id
_entity.type
_entity.pdbx_description
1 polymer ?
#
loop_
_entity_poly.entity_id
_entity_poly.type
_entity_poly.pdbx_seq_one_letter_code
_entity_poly.pdbx_strand_id
1 'polypeptide(L)'
;VKGFLNLELSDEYWIAQLYQSALTPYPSGSRGARLVEYSSPNTNKPLHLGHVRNNLLGYSVARILEAAGYQVYKTQIINDRGIHICKSMLAWKLFGEGVTPESSGLKGDKLVGRYYVAFDQAYKKEVEQAIAQGLSEEQAKQQA
;
A
#
# COMPACT_ATOMS: atom_id res chain seq x y z
N VAL A 1 22.38 -31.50 -32.83
CA VAL A 1 22.65 -30.05 -32.85
C VAL A 1 24.16 -29.85 -32.90
N LYS A 2 24.71 -29.06 -33.84
CA LYS A 2 26.15 -28.83 -33.88
C LYS A 2 26.53 -27.85 -32.76
N GLY A 3 27.45 -28.25 -31.88
CA GLY A 3 27.98 -27.41 -30.80
C GLY A 3 27.24 -27.48 -29.45
N PHE A 4 26.21 -28.31 -29.30
CA PHE A 4 25.49 -28.48 -28.03
C PHE A 4 25.46 -29.95 -27.61
N LEU A 5 25.61 -30.18 -26.30
CA LEU A 5 25.23 -31.43 -25.65
C LEU A 5 23.80 -31.26 -25.14
N ASN A 6 22.86 -31.96 -25.76
CA ASN A 6 21.49 -32.01 -25.29
C ASN A 6 21.34 -33.26 -24.42
N LEU A 7 20.71 -33.10 -23.26
CA LEU A 7 20.35 -34.19 -22.37
C LEU A 7 18.82 -34.33 -22.38
N GLU A 8 18.37 -35.56 -22.52
CA GLU A 8 16.96 -35.91 -22.47
C GLU A 8 16.79 -37.02 -21.43
N LEU A 9 15.76 -36.88 -20.60
CA LEU A 9 15.37 -37.87 -19.61
C LEU A 9 14.14 -38.59 -20.15
N SER A 10 14.02 -39.88 -19.89
CA SER A 10 12.88 -40.65 -20.37
C SER A 10 11.58 -40.22 -19.69
N ASP A 11 10.45 -40.38 -20.38
CA ASP A 11 9.13 -40.04 -19.84
C ASP A 11 8.84 -40.83 -18.54
N GLU A 12 9.28 -42.10 -18.47
CA GLU A 12 9.12 -42.93 -17.28
C GLU A 12 9.83 -42.32 -16.07
N TYR A 13 11.01 -41.71 -16.26
CA TYR A 13 11.72 -41.03 -15.20
C TYR A 13 10.90 -39.84 -14.68
N TRP A 14 10.40 -38.98 -15.58
CA TRP A 14 9.61 -37.81 -15.19
C TRP A 14 8.32 -38.19 -14.46
N ILE A 15 7.61 -39.20 -14.97
CA ILE A 15 6.37 -39.70 -14.37
C ILE A 15 6.66 -40.23 -12.96
N ALA A 16 7.71 -41.04 -12.80
CA ALA A 16 8.09 -41.56 -11.48
C ALA A 16 8.44 -40.44 -10.49
N GLN A 17 9.20 -39.43 -10.93
CA GLN A 17 9.55 -38.27 -10.09
C GLN A 17 8.32 -37.42 -9.72
N LEU A 18 7.37 -37.24 -10.64
CA LEU A 18 6.14 -36.50 -10.35
C LEU A 18 5.31 -37.20 -9.28
N TYR A 19 5.11 -38.52 -9.38
CA TYR A 19 4.40 -39.29 -8.36
C TYR A 19 5.11 -39.23 -7.01
N GLN A 20 6.44 -39.34 -6.99
CA GLN A 20 7.21 -39.27 -5.76
C GLN A 20 7.12 -37.88 -5.09
N SER A 21 7.19 -36.80 -5.88
CA SER A 21 7.11 -35.43 -5.37
C SER A 21 5.70 -35.04 -4.91
N ALA A 22 4.64 -35.51 -5.58
CA ALA A 22 3.25 -35.30 -5.14
C ALA A 22 2.96 -35.89 -3.74
N LEU A 23 3.69 -36.93 -3.36
CA LEU A 23 3.58 -37.60 -2.06
C LEU A 23 4.54 -37.02 -1.01
N THR A 24 5.48 -36.16 -1.41
CA THR A 24 6.49 -35.57 -0.53
C THR A 24 6.05 -34.17 -0.12
N PRO A 25 5.82 -33.90 1.18
CA PRO A 25 5.58 -32.54 1.64
C PRO A 25 6.74 -31.63 1.23
N TYR A 26 6.45 -30.38 0.85
CA TYR A 26 7.50 -29.40 0.59
C TYR A 26 8.45 -29.34 1.78
N PRO A 27 9.78 -29.32 1.55
CA PRO A 27 10.75 -29.36 2.63
C PRO A 27 10.56 -28.17 3.57
N SER A 28 10.06 -28.45 4.77
CA SER A 28 9.99 -27.51 5.88
C SER A 28 11.34 -27.51 6.60
N GLY A 29 12.21 -26.57 6.25
CA GLY A 29 13.45 -26.32 6.98
C GLY A 29 13.48 -24.87 7.43
N SER A 30 13.88 -24.58 8.66
CA SER A 30 14.00 -23.22 9.20
C SER A 30 15.05 -22.43 8.41
N ARG A 31 14.67 -21.84 7.27
CA ARG A 31 15.55 -21.00 6.43
C ARG A 31 15.74 -19.58 7.03
N GLY A 32 15.39 -19.40 8.29
CA GLY A 32 15.41 -18.14 9.01
C GLY A 32 14.16 -17.29 8.77
N ALA A 33 14.11 -16.15 9.45
CA ALA A 33 13.02 -15.20 9.36
C ALA A 33 13.16 -14.27 8.15
N ARG A 34 12.03 -13.94 7.52
CA ARG A 34 11.91 -12.91 6.48
C ARG A 34 10.76 -11.97 6.83
N LEU A 35 10.99 -10.68 6.64
CA LEU A 35 9.96 -9.67 6.78
C LEU A 35 9.55 -9.21 5.38
N VAL A 36 8.24 -9.21 5.12
CA VAL A 36 7.65 -8.76 3.87
C VAL A 36 6.73 -7.59 4.20
N GLU A 37 7.18 -6.39 3.84
CA GLU A 37 6.36 -5.19 3.91
C GLU A 37 5.56 -5.03 2.62
N TYR A 38 4.26 -4.80 2.75
CA TYR A 38 3.40 -4.47 1.62
C TYR A 38 2.15 -3.71 2.07
N SER A 39 1.36 -3.26 1.11
CA SER A 39 0.23 -2.33 1.24
C SER A 39 0.63 -0.92 1.67
N SER A 40 1.16 -0.77 2.90
CA SER A 40 1.60 0.48 3.54
C SER A 40 0.85 1.74 3.06
N PRO A 41 -0.51 1.77 3.13
CA PRO A 41 -1.27 2.87 2.58
C PRO A 41 -1.18 4.11 3.47
N ASN A 42 -1.37 5.29 2.86
CA ASN A 42 -1.60 6.50 3.64
C ASN A 42 -2.99 6.45 4.30
N THR A 43 -3.10 6.91 5.54
CA THR A 43 -4.33 6.86 6.34
C THR A 43 -5.37 7.91 5.94
N ASN A 44 -5.03 8.81 5.03
CA ASN A 44 -5.85 9.96 4.66
C ASN A 44 -6.84 9.69 3.52
N LYS A 45 -6.87 8.48 2.94
CA LYS A 45 -7.77 8.15 1.83
C LYS A 45 -8.24 6.68 1.84
N PRO A 46 -9.44 6.40 1.29
CA PRO A 46 -9.91 5.04 1.10
C PRO A 46 -9.01 4.23 0.17
N LEU A 47 -8.91 2.92 0.42
CA LEU A 47 -8.26 1.99 -0.50
C LEU A 47 -9.11 1.80 -1.77
N HIS A 48 -8.50 2.05 -2.92
CA HIS A 48 -9.05 1.74 -4.25
C HIS A 48 -8.35 0.56 -4.95
N LEU A 49 -8.86 0.15 -6.11
CA LEU A 49 -8.36 -0.99 -6.92
C LEU A 49 -6.84 -0.93 -7.19
N GLY A 50 -6.28 0.26 -7.41
CA GLY A 50 -4.82 0.44 -7.53
C GLY A 50 -3.98 -0.15 -6.38
N HIS A 51 -4.50 -0.19 -5.13
CA HIS A 51 -3.78 -0.80 -4.00
C HIS A 51 -3.83 -2.33 -4.03
N VAL A 52 -4.83 -2.92 -4.69
CA VAL A 52 -4.99 -4.39 -4.79
C VAL A 52 -3.75 -5.01 -5.44
N ARG A 53 -3.15 -4.34 -6.43
CA ARG A 53 -1.89 -4.80 -7.03
C ARG A 53 -0.81 -5.01 -5.99
N ASN A 54 -0.54 -4.01 -5.15
CA ASN A 54 0.51 -4.11 -4.14
C ASN A 54 0.15 -5.18 -3.08
N ASN A 55 -1.11 -5.20 -2.64
CA ASN A 55 -1.61 -6.18 -1.68
C ASN A 55 -1.41 -7.62 -2.15
N LEU A 56 -1.81 -7.91 -3.39
CA LEU A 56 -1.71 -9.26 -3.96
C LEU A 56 -0.25 -9.64 -4.26
N LEU A 57 0.56 -8.71 -4.76
CA LEU A 57 1.98 -8.98 -4.99
C LEU A 57 2.72 -9.30 -3.68
N GLY A 58 2.56 -8.45 -2.66
CA GLY A 58 3.20 -8.67 -1.36
C GLY A 58 2.73 -9.96 -0.69
N TYR A 59 1.42 -10.24 -0.75
CA TYR A 59 0.87 -11.50 -0.25
C TYR A 59 1.42 -12.71 -1.01
N SER A 60 1.50 -12.64 -2.34
CA SER A 60 2.01 -13.75 -3.16
C SER A 60 3.48 -14.04 -2.85
N VAL A 61 4.31 -13.01 -2.72
CA VAL A 61 5.72 -13.15 -2.31
C VAL A 61 5.82 -13.79 -0.93
N ALA A 62 5.01 -13.35 0.04
CA ALA A 62 4.98 -13.95 1.37
C ALA A 62 4.61 -15.44 1.32
N ARG A 63 3.62 -15.82 0.51
CA ARG A 63 3.19 -17.22 0.34
C ARG A 63 4.28 -18.08 -0.31
N ILE A 64 4.98 -17.56 -1.31
CA ILE A 64 6.10 -18.26 -1.96
C ILE A 64 7.24 -18.48 -0.95
N LEU A 65 7.56 -17.48 -0.12
CA LEU A 65 8.59 -17.59 0.91
C LEU A 65 8.19 -18.60 2.01
N GLU A 66 6.94 -18.60 2.45
CA GLU A 66 6.40 -19.61 3.37
C GLU A 66 6.53 -21.01 2.77
N ALA A 67 6.14 -21.19 1.49
CA ALA A 67 6.26 -22.47 0.78
C ALA A 67 7.73 -22.91 0.58
N ALA A 68 8.66 -21.96 0.49
CA ALA A 68 10.10 -22.23 0.42
C ALA A 68 10.73 -22.54 1.80
N GLY A 69 9.96 -22.57 2.88
CA GLY A 69 10.40 -22.91 4.23
C GLY A 69 10.85 -21.74 5.10
N TYR A 70 10.61 -20.49 4.71
CA TYR A 70 10.93 -19.34 5.56
C TYR A 70 9.84 -19.10 6.61
N GLN A 71 10.24 -18.63 7.79
CA GLN A 71 9.32 -17.98 8.71
C GLN A 71 9.06 -16.56 8.20
N VAL A 72 7.82 -16.25 7.82
CA VAL A 72 7.51 -14.95 7.18
C VAL A 72 6.67 -14.08 8.12
N TYR A 73 7.18 -12.87 8.38
CA TYR A 73 6.48 -11.80 9.06
C TYR A 73 5.95 -10.81 8.02
N LYS A 74 4.64 -10.74 7.89
CA LYS A 74 3.95 -9.78 7.02
C LYS A 74 3.72 -8.50 7.80
N THR A 75 4.20 -7.36 7.30
CA THR A 75 4.06 -6.07 8.00
C THR A 75 3.54 -4.99 7.07
N GLN A 76 3.04 -3.92 7.68
CA GLN A 76 2.62 -2.69 7.02
C GLN A 76 3.23 -1.50 7.77
N ILE A 77 3.74 -0.52 7.05
CA ILE A 77 4.15 0.75 7.63
C ILE A 77 3.04 1.76 7.36
N ILE A 78 2.25 2.02 8.39
CA ILE A 78 1.13 2.96 8.29
C ILE A 78 1.67 4.38 8.40
N ASN A 79 1.46 5.18 7.36
CA ASN A 79 1.88 6.58 7.36
C ASN A 79 0.79 7.47 7.98
N ASP A 80 0.92 7.73 9.27
CA ASP A 80 0.01 8.54 10.09
C ASP A 80 0.58 9.93 10.46
N ARG A 81 1.72 10.31 9.88
CA ARG A 81 2.44 11.57 10.19
C ARG A 81 2.83 12.41 8.97
N GLY A 82 2.45 12.00 7.76
CA GLY A 82 2.72 12.76 6.54
C GLY A 82 1.91 14.05 6.40
N ILE A 83 2.40 14.99 5.59
CA ILE A 83 1.74 16.29 5.35
C ILE A 83 0.26 16.17 4.97
N HIS A 84 -0.13 15.14 4.21
CA HIS A 84 -1.52 14.94 3.80
C HIS A 84 -2.47 14.62 4.97
N ILE A 85 -2.01 13.89 5.99
CA ILE A 85 -2.83 13.65 7.17
C ILE A 85 -2.92 14.92 8.02
N CYS A 86 -1.83 15.69 8.13
CA CYS A 86 -1.80 16.96 8.87
C CYS A 86 -2.78 17.97 8.24
N LYS A 87 -2.80 18.08 6.91
CA LYS A 87 -3.79 18.89 6.17
C LYS A 87 -5.22 18.49 6.48
N SER A 88 -5.51 17.19 6.46
CA SER A 88 -6.84 16.65 6.77
C SER A 88 -7.24 16.95 8.22
N MET A 89 -6.30 16.79 9.17
CA MET A 89 -6.52 17.09 10.59
C MET A 89 -6.77 18.58 10.83
N LEU A 90 -6.03 19.46 10.16
CA LEU A 90 -6.21 20.90 10.26
C LEU A 90 -7.59 21.32 9.73
N ALA A 91 -7.97 20.84 8.53
CA ALA A 91 -9.30 21.10 7.99
C ALA A 91 -10.42 20.53 8.86
N TRP A 92 -10.23 19.36 9.49
CA TRP A 92 -11.19 18.84 10.47
C TRP A 92 -11.28 19.71 11.72
N LYS A 93 -10.16 20.23 12.23
CA LYS A 93 -10.18 21.18 13.37
C LYS A 93 -10.87 22.50 13.03
N LEU A 94 -10.68 23.03 11.82
CA LEU A 94 -11.24 24.32 11.41
C LEU A 94 -12.71 24.21 10.96
N PHE A 95 -13.06 23.15 10.24
CA PHE A 95 -14.35 23.03 9.53
C PHE A 95 -15.17 21.81 9.96
N GLY A 96 -14.66 21.01 10.89
CA GLY A 96 -15.25 19.73 11.26
C GLY A 96 -16.17 19.75 12.46
N GLU A 97 -16.15 20.80 13.28
CA GLU A 97 -17.06 20.97 14.42
C GLU A 97 -17.12 19.75 15.36
N GLY A 98 -15.98 19.04 15.50
CA GLY A 98 -15.89 17.84 16.35
C GLY A 98 -16.61 16.61 15.79
N VAL A 99 -17.01 16.61 14.51
CA VAL A 99 -17.68 15.47 13.89
C VAL A 99 -16.82 14.21 13.97
N THR A 100 -17.46 13.07 14.25
CA THR A 100 -16.81 11.77 14.33
C THR A 100 -17.39 10.84 13.26
N PRO A 101 -16.73 9.70 12.98
CA PRO A 101 -17.33 8.66 12.11
C PRO A 101 -18.73 8.26 12.58
N GLU A 102 -18.95 8.17 13.88
CA GLU A 102 -20.22 7.79 14.51
C GLU A 102 -21.29 8.87 14.29
N SER A 103 -20.96 10.15 14.53
CA SER A 103 -21.93 11.24 14.38
C SER A 103 -22.24 11.59 12.93
N SER A 104 -21.31 11.34 12.01
CA SER A 104 -21.53 11.55 10.56
C SER A 104 -22.12 10.35 9.83
N GLY A 105 -22.09 9.16 10.42
CA GLY A 105 -22.38 7.90 9.74
C GLY A 105 -21.38 7.54 8.63
N LEU A 106 -20.26 8.26 8.52
CA LEU A 106 -19.21 7.99 7.54
C LEU A 106 -18.15 7.08 8.13
N LYS A 107 -17.64 6.16 7.31
CA LYS A 107 -16.44 5.40 7.65
C LYS A 107 -15.25 6.35 7.83
N GLY A 108 -14.36 6.08 8.78
CA GLY A 108 -13.27 6.99 9.14
C GLY A 108 -12.36 7.39 7.97
N ASP A 109 -12.03 6.46 7.06
CA ASP A 109 -11.26 6.73 5.85
C ASP A 109 -11.96 7.73 4.90
N LYS A 110 -13.28 7.63 4.77
CA LYS A 110 -14.10 8.58 4.00
C LYS A 110 -14.21 9.93 4.71
N LEU A 111 -14.35 9.92 6.04
CA LEU A 111 -14.44 11.15 6.82
C LEU A 111 -13.13 11.96 6.71
N VAL A 112 -11.98 11.30 6.91
CA VAL A 112 -10.67 11.95 6.75
C VAL A 112 -10.48 12.43 5.31
N GLY A 113 -10.84 11.60 4.31
CA GLY A 113 -10.78 11.97 2.90
C GLY A 113 -11.63 13.20 2.54
N ARG A 114 -12.79 13.38 3.18
CA ARG A 114 -13.62 14.60 3.01
C ARG A 114 -12.85 15.85 3.45
N TYR A 115 -12.15 15.79 4.59
CA TYR A 115 -11.39 16.96 5.09
C TYR A 115 -10.10 17.20 4.33
N TYR A 116 -9.51 16.17 3.73
CA TYR A 116 -8.43 16.35 2.75
C TYR A 116 -8.88 17.23 1.58
N VAL A 117 -10.05 16.95 1.00
CA VAL A 117 -10.63 17.74 -0.09
C VAL A 117 -11.01 19.15 0.39
N ALA A 118 -11.59 19.27 1.59
CA ALA A 118 -11.95 20.57 2.16
C ALA A 118 -10.71 21.47 2.37
N PHE A 119 -9.59 20.90 2.83
CA PHE A 119 -8.33 21.62 2.94
C PHE A 119 -7.90 22.19 1.58
N ASP A 120 -7.83 21.34 0.54
CA ASP A 120 -7.36 21.76 -0.78
C ASP A 120 -8.28 22.85 -1.40
N GLN A 121 -9.59 22.82 -1.09
CA GLN A 121 -10.51 23.87 -1.51
C GLN A 121 -10.30 25.20 -0.76
N ALA A 122 -10.09 25.15 0.55
CA ALA A 122 -9.82 26.34 1.36
C ALA A 122 -8.47 26.97 0.96
N TYR A 123 -7.43 26.16 0.85
CA TYR A 123 -6.08 26.58 0.45
C TYR A 123 -6.08 27.28 -0.91
N LYS A 124 -6.80 26.72 -1.91
CA LYS A 124 -6.93 27.38 -3.23
C LYS A 124 -7.58 28.75 -3.14
N LYS A 125 -8.63 28.91 -2.33
CA LYS A 125 -9.29 30.20 -2.14
C LYS A 125 -8.37 31.22 -1.47
N GLU A 126 -7.59 30.81 -0.48
CA GLU A 126 -6.62 31.68 0.18
C GLU A 126 -5.51 32.13 -0.78
N VAL A 127 -4.99 31.21 -1.59
CA VAL A 127 -4.01 31.53 -2.65
C VAL A 127 -4.61 32.50 -3.68
N GLU A 128 -5.83 32.26 -4.16
CA GLU A 128 -6.51 33.16 -5.10
C GLU A 128 -6.73 34.56 -4.51
N GLN A 129 -7.09 34.65 -3.23
CA GLN A 129 -7.24 35.93 -2.53
C GLN A 129 -5.91 36.67 -2.38
N ALA A 130 -4.83 35.95 -2.03
CA ALA A 130 -3.49 36.53 -1.92
C ALA A 130 -2.99 37.06 -3.28
N ILE A 131 -3.23 36.32 -4.37
CA ILE A 131 -2.92 36.79 -5.73
C ILE A 131 -3.73 38.06 -6.07
N ALA A 132 -5.02 38.09 -5.73
CA ALA A 132 -5.86 39.27 -5.94
C ALA A 132 -5.39 40.49 -5.13
N GLN A 133 -4.70 40.27 -4.01
CA GLN A 133 -4.07 41.30 -3.19
C GLN A 133 -2.68 41.74 -3.70
N GLY A 134 -2.23 41.18 -4.83
CA GLY A 134 -1.02 41.60 -5.53
C GLY A 134 0.23 40.76 -5.26
N LEU A 135 0.11 39.64 -4.54
CA LEU A 135 1.22 38.69 -4.35
C LEU A 135 1.48 37.87 -5.62
N SER A 136 2.73 37.48 -5.84
CA SER A 136 3.05 36.49 -6.87
C SER A 136 2.50 35.10 -6.48
N GLU A 137 2.31 34.21 -7.45
CA GLU A 137 1.78 32.86 -7.19
C GLU A 137 2.65 32.07 -6.18
N GLU A 138 3.98 32.21 -6.23
CA GLU A 138 4.87 31.56 -5.26
C GLU A 138 4.73 32.16 -3.85
N GLN A 139 4.62 33.48 -3.74
CA GLN A 139 4.44 34.15 -2.45
C GLN A 139 3.08 33.82 -1.84
N ALA A 140 2.04 33.79 -2.67
CA ALA A 140 0.69 33.42 -2.26
C ALA A 140 0.63 31.98 -1.72
N LYS A 141 1.32 31.03 -2.36
CA LYS A 141 1.39 29.63 -1.89
C LYS A 141 2.16 29.45 -0.59
N GLN A 142 3.12 30.33 -0.28
CA GLN A 142 3.90 30.27 0.96
C GLN A 142 3.19 30.95 2.14
N GLN A 143 2.31 31.91 1.87
CA GLN A 143 1.57 32.66 2.89
C GLN A 143 0.22 32.05 3.27
N ALA A 144 -0.39 31.26 2.36
CA ALA A 144 -1.53 30.39 2.64
C ALA A 144 -1.09 29.08 3.32
#